data_AF-A0A340XY12-F1
#
_entry.id   AF-A0A340XY12-F1
#
_cell.length_a   1.000
_cell.length_b   1.000
_cell.length_c   1.000
_cell.angle_alpha   90.00
_cell.angle_beta   90.00
_cell.angle_gamma   90.00
#
_symmetry.space_group_name_H-M   'P 1'
#
loop_
_entity.id
_entity.type
_entity.pdbx_description
1 polymer ?
#
loop_
_entity_poly.entity_id
_entity_poly.type
_entity_poly.pdbx_seq_one_letter_code
_entity_poly.pdbx_strand_id
1 'polypeptide(L)'
;MAAVVAASALPVTFGRLVSACSRSVLRASGPGEGIARRPEWQVCSEQGEAREAWAQRDRWNRTARCPVGRSSLWSASRRFSSQSASFPQGYVPKTSLSSPPWPEVVVPDPVEEARHHAEVVGKVNGLIARGRYGRLFAVVHFASHQWKVTSEDLILIENKLDVACGERIRLEKVLLVGADDFTLLGRPLLGKDLVQVEATVIEKTESWPKINMRFKKRKNYKRKRIIVSPQTVLRINTIKIAPCLC
;
A
#
# COMPACT_ATOMS: atom_id res chain seq x y z
N MET A 1 -69.92 7.40 -58.38
CA MET A 1 -68.49 7.45 -58.76
C MET A 1 -67.69 6.76 -57.66
N ALA A 2 -67.17 5.58 -57.95
CA ALA A 2 -66.40 4.77 -57.02
C ALA A 2 -64.93 4.77 -57.46
N ALA A 3 -64.00 4.88 -56.51
CA ALA A 3 -62.60 4.53 -56.73
C ALA A 3 -62.03 3.92 -55.44
N VAL A 4 -61.76 2.63 -55.52
CA VAL A 4 -61.05 1.79 -54.56
C VAL A 4 -59.55 1.91 -54.86
N VAL A 5 -58.71 2.12 -53.84
CA VAL A 5 -57.24 2.06 -54.01
C VAL A 5 -56.72 0.78 -53.37
N ALA A 6 -56.03 0.01 -54.22
CA ALA A 6 -55.56 -1.34 -53.99
C ALA A 6 -54.28 -1.41 -53.15
N ALA A 7 -54.16 -2.50 -52.40
CA ALA A 7 -52.92 -2.95 -51.77
C ALA A 7 -52.07 -3.74 -52.79
N SER A 8 -50.77 -3.47 -52.84
CA SER A 8 -49.80 -4.26 -53.60
C SER A 8 -48.79 -4.91 -52.66
N ALA A 9 -48.82 -6.24 -52.59
CA ALA A 9 -47.78 -7.07 -52.02
C ALA A 9 -46.73 -7.38 -53.11
N LEU A 10 -45.45 -7.38 -52.74
CA LEU A 10 -44.36 -7.91 -53.56
C LEU A 10 -43.71 -9.10 -52.85
N PRO A 11 -43.49 -10.24 -53.53
CA PRO A 11 -42.75 -11.37 -52.99
C PRO A 11 -41.27 -11.25 -53.39
N VAL A 12 -40.35 -11.58 -52.47
CA VAL A 12 -38.95 -11.86 -52.84
C VAL A 12 -38.47 -13.12 -52.15
N THR A 13 -37.78 -13.91 -52.95
CA THR A 13 -37.53 -15.34 -52.90
C THR A 13 -36.36 -15.75 -52.00
N PHE A 14 -36.44 -16.99 -51.54
CA PHE A 14 -35.39 -17.74 -50.85
C PHE A 14 -34.16 -17.93 -51.76
N GLY A 15 -32.98 -17.54 -51.27
CA GLY A 15 -31.68 -17.90 -51.84
C GLY A 15 -30.78 -18.51 -50.78
N ARG A 16 -30.60 -19.83 -50.84
CA ARG A 16 -29.54 -20.57 -50.14
C ARG A 16 -28.21 -20.28 -50.84
N LEU A 17 -27.17 -19.96 -50.08
CA LEU A 17 -25.80 -20.06 -50.55
C LEU A 17 -24.95 -20.75 -49.48
N VAL A 18 -24.44 -21.92 -49.86
CA VAL A 18 -23.37 -22.64 -49.17
C VAL A 18 -22.07 -21.97 -49.60
N SER A 19 -21.20 -21.60 -48.66
CA SER A 19 -19.80 -21.38 -48.97
C SER A 19 -18.94 -21.64 -47.75
N ALA A 20 -18.02 -22.57 -47.91
CA ALA A 20 -16.95 -22.89 -46.99
C ALA A 20 -15.89 -21.77 -47.03
N CYS A 21 -15.39 -21.34 -45.87
CA CYS A 21 -14.07 -20.74 -45.81
C CYS A 21 -13.45 -20.86 -44.41
N SER A 22 -12.51 -21.80 -44.33
CA SER A 22 -11.11 -21.54 -43.98
C SER A 22 -10.84 -20.70 -42.73
N ARG A 23 -10.44 -21.44 -41.70
CA ARG A 23 -9.67 -21.01 -40.54
C ARG A 23 -8.45 -20.19 -40.98
N SER A 24 -8.37 -18.92 -40.60
CA SER A 24 -7.12 -18.16 -40.62
C SER A 24 -7.01 -17.30 -39.35
N VAL A 25 -5.90 -17.54 -38.66
CA VAL A 25 -5.40 -16.79 -37.52
C VAL A 25 -4.92 -15.44 -38.04
N LEU A 26 -5.42 -14.33 -37.48
CA LEU A 26 -4.83 -13.01 -37.70
C LEU A 26 -4.36 -12.43 -36.36
N ARG A 27 -3.04 -12.19 -36.34
CA ARG A 27 -2.31 -11.35 -35.38
C ARG A 27 -2.88 -9.94 -35.41
N ALA A 28 -3.00 -9.34 -34.23
CA ALA A 28 -3.24 -7.90 -34.07
C ALA A 28 -1.91 -7.13 -34.10
N SER A 29 -1.84 -6.11 -34.94
CA SER A 29 -0.87 -5.00 -34.92
C SER A 29 -1.54 -3.78 -34.28
N GLY A 30 -0.81 -3.06 -33.40
CA GLY A 30 -1.31 -1.99 -32.51
C GLY A 30 -1.58 -0.64 -33.19
N PRO A 31 -1.23 0.50 -32.57
CA PRO A 31 -1.73 1.04 -31.28
C PRO A 31 -2.44 2.41 -31.47
N GLY A 32 -3.17 2.88 -30.45
CA GLY A 32 -3.77 4.22 -30.43
C GLY A 32 -4.11 4.68 -29.01
N GLU A 33 -3.31 5.63 -28.53
CA GLU A 33 -3.36 6.32 -27.24
C GLU A 33 -4.59 7.22 -27.04
N GLY A 34 -4.94 7.50 -25.77
CA GLY A 34 -5.91 8.55 -25.44
C GLY A 34 -6.42 8.67 -23.99
N ILE A 35 -5.52 8.74 -23.00
CA ILE A 35 -5.54 9.66 -21.84
C ILE A 35 -6.79 9.72 -20.91
N ALA A 36 -6.63 9.30 -19.64
CA ALA A 36 -6.95 10.08 -18.42
C ALA A 36 -6.48 9.39 -17.11
N ARG A 37 -5.25 9.76 -16.72
CA ARG A 37 -4.66 10.00 -15.38
C ARG A 37 -5.20 9.27 -14.12
N ARG A 38 -4.33 8.44 -13.53
CA ARG A 38 -4.24 8.17 -12.08
C ARG A 38 -3.00 8.92 -11.53
N PRO A 39 -3.03 9.48 -10.30
CA PRO A 39 -1.86 10.13 -9.72
C PRO A 39 -0.92 9.08 -9.10
N GLU A 40 0.33 9.15 -9.53
CA GLU A 40 1.49 8.46 -9.00
C GLU A 40 2.13 9.35 -7.93
N TRP A 41 2.45 8.78 -6.77
CA TRP A 41 3.16 9.47 -5.70
C TRP A 41 4.63 9.61 -6.07
N GLN A 42 5.01 10.81 -6.52
CA GLN A 42 6.41 11.21 -6.65
C GLN A 42 7.03 11.42 -5.27
N VAL A 43 8.13 10.71 -5.03
CA VAL A 43 9.15 11.07 -4.04
C VAL A 43 9.94 12.24 -4.62
N CYS A 44 9.85 13.40 -3.97
CA CYS A 44 10.76 14.52 -4.21
C CYS A 44 12.09 14.25 -3.52
N SER A 45 13.12 14.01 -4.31
CA SER A 45 14.52 14.17 -3.93
C SER A 45 14.95 15.60 -4.21
N GLU A 46 15.23 16.37 -3.16
CA GLU A 46 15.95 17.64 -3.28
C GLU A 46 17.45 17.35 -3.40
N GLN A 47 18.01 17.84 -4.52
CA GLN A 47 19.43 18.12 -4.74
C GLN A 47 19.79 19.30 -3.81
N GLY A 48 20.89 19.32 -3.07
CA GLY A 48 22.25 19.16 -3.56
C GLY A 48 22.89 20.53 -3.71
N GLU A 49 23.42 21.09 -2.62
CA GLU A 49 24.25 22.29 -2.64
C GLU A 49 25.60 21.97 -1.98
N ALA A 50 26.55 21.51 -2.80
CA ALA A 50 27.98 21.55 -2.51
C ALA A 50 28.74 21.38 -3.83
N ARG A 51 28.92 22.51 -4.52
CA ARG A 51 29.96 22.68 -5.54
C ARG A 51 31.30 22.74 -4.82
N GLU A 52 32.24 21.90 -5.22
CA GLU A 52 33.59 22.32 -5.64
C GLU A 52 34.38 21.09 -6.09
N ALA A 53 34.66 21.06 -7.39
CA ALA A 53 35.42 20.03 -8.05
C ALA A 53 36.86 20.50 -8.27
N TRP A 54 37.81 19.65 -7.86
CA TRP A 54 38.97 19.23 -8.64
C TRP A 54 39.71 20.31 -9.44
N ALA A 55 40.80 20.79 -8.86
CA ALA A 55 41.93 21.28 -9.62
C ALA A 55 43.22 20.61 -9.13
N GLN A 56 43.94 20.06 -10.11
CA GLN A 56 45.36 19.70 -10.15
C GLN A 56 45.74 18.25 -9.83
N ARG A 57 46.64 17.60 -10.56
CA ARG A 57 47.12 17.69 -11.95
C ARG A 57 48.07 16.50 -12.05
N ASP A 58 47.97 15.76 -13.15
CA ASP A 58 48.88 14.69 -13.53
C ASP A 58 50.36 15.10 -13.47
N ARG A 59 51.19 14.25 -12.85
CA ARG A 59 52.64 14.21 -13.12
C ARG A 59 53.24 12.87 -12.68
N TRP A 60 53.13 11.85 -13.52
CA TRP A 60 54.04 10.70 -13.48
C TRP A 60 54.95 10.75 -14.71
N ASN A 61 56.15 11.28 -14.50
CA ASN A 61 57.21 11.24 -15.50
C ASN A 61 58.14 10.06 -15.23
N ARG A 62 58.34 9.27 -16.29
CA ARG A 62 59.57 8.58 -16.70
C ARG A 62 60.77 8.71 -15.74
N THR A 63 61.25 7.57 -15.28
CA THR A 63 62.61 7.10 -15.61
C THR A 63 62.73 5.61 -15.33
N ALA A 64 62.70 4.81 -16.38
CA ALA A 64 63.22 3.45 -16.37
C ALA A 64 64.75 3.54 -16.47
N ARG A 65 65.45 3.04 -15.46
CA ARG A 65 66.88 2.78 -15.51
C ARG A 65 67.07 1.35 -15.01
N CYS A 66 67.33 0.44 -15.94
CA CYS A 66 67.70 -0.94 -15.63
C CYS A 66 69.18 -0.99 -15.22
N PRO A 67 69.54 -1.72 -14.16
CA PRO A 67 70.86 -2.32 -14.06
C PRO A 67 70.77 -3.81 -14.38
N VAL A 68 71.60 -4.23 -15.32
CA VAL A 68 71.94 -5.63 -15.58
C VAL A 68 72.83 -6.12 -14.45
N GLY A 69 72.42 -7.20 -13.78
CA GLY A 69 73.20 -7.88 -12.75
C GLY A 69 72.91 -9.38 -12.79
N ARG A 70 73.90 -10.14 -13.24
CA ARG A 70 73.92 -11.61 -13.34
C ARG A 70 74.00 -12.26 -11.96
N SER A 71 73.64 -13.54 -11.92
CA SER A 71 73.79 -14.53 -10.83
C SER A 71 72.81 -14.33 -9.67
N SER A 72 72.18 -15.36 -9.10
CA SER A 72 72.46 -16.79 -9.04
C SER A 72 71.13 -17.53 -8.84
N LEU A 73 70.99 -18.70 -9.47
CA LEU A 73 69.98 -19.71 -9.12
C LEU A 73 70.22 -20.15 -7.68
N TRP A 74 69.57 -19.49 -6.73
CA TRP A 74 69.32 -20.04 -5.42
C TRP A 74 67.82 -20.16 -5.22
N SER A 75 67.37 -21.40 -5.27
CA SER A 75 66.13 -21.88 -4.69
C SER A 75 66.18 -21.61 -3.19
N ALA A 76 65.96 -20.36 -2.80
CA ALA A 76 65.60 -20.02 -1.44
C ALA A 76 64.17 -20.50 -1.26
N SER A 77 64.03 -21.79 -0.94
CA SER A 77 62.88 -22.30 -0.21
C SER A 77 62.80 -21.51 1.09
N ARG A 78 62.18 -20.32 1.02
CA ARG A 78 61.63 -19.67 2.19
C ARG A 78 60.56 -20.64 2.66
N ARG A 79 60.96 -21.53 3.58
CA ARG A 79 60.07 -22.02 4.61
C ARG A 79 59.49 -20.77 5.24
N PHE A 80 58.36 -20.31 4.70
CA PHE A 80 57.38 -19.62 5.52
C PHE A 80 57.14 -20.60 6.65
N SER A 81 57.69 -20.28 7.81
CA SER A 81 57.21 -20.83 9.07
C SER A 81 55.71 -20.61 9.03
N SER A 82 55.00 -21.70 8.75
CA SER A 82 53.56 -21.78 8.74
C SER A 82 53.12 -21.57 10.17
N GLN A 83 53.05 -20.32 10.61
CA GLN A 83 52.10 -19.95 11.64
C GLN A 83 50.75 -20.17 10.98
N SER A 84 50.23 -21.38 11.14
CA SER A 84 48.89 -21.76 10.77
C SER A 84 47.97 -20.79 11.47
N ALA A 85 47.57 -19.72 10.77
CA ALA A 85 46.45 -18.90 11.20
C ALA A 85 45.25 -19.85 11.21
N SER A 86 44.90 -20.32 12.40
CA SER A 86 43.79 -21.24 12.59
C SER A 86 42.52 -20.48 12.26
N PHE A 87 42.02 -20.61 11.04
CA PHE A 87 40.71 -20.09 10.69
C PHE A 87 39.66 -20.82 11.53
N PRO A 88 38.70 -20.09 12.12
CA PRO A 88 37.63 -20.74 12.85
C PRO A 88 36.85 -21.65 11.91
N GLN A 89 36.34 -22.76 12.46
CA GLN A 89 35.54 -23.71 11.72
C GLN A 89 34.30 -22.98 11.16
N GLY A 90 34.18 -22.87 9.83
CA GLY A 90 33.11 -22.13 9.15
C GLY A 90 33.50 -20.79 8.52
N TYR A 91 34.77 -20.39 8.55
CA TYR A 91 35.25 -19.19 7.85
C TYR A 91 35.17 -19.36 6.31
N VAL A 92 34.45 -18.45 5.65
CA VAL A 92 34.35 -18.39 4.18
C VAL A 92 35.06 -17.11 3.69
N PRO A 93 35.99 -17.18 2.72
CA PRO A 93 36.66 -16.00 2.20
C PRO A 93 35.67 -15.05 1.53
N LYS A 94 35.91 -13.75 1.65
CA LYS A 94 35.03 -12.72 1.08
C LYS A 94 35.01 -12.83 -0.45
N THR A 95 33.88 -13.25 -0.99
CA THR A 95 33.52 -13.30 -2.42
C THR A 95 32.15 -12.65 -2.62
N SER A 96 31.74 -12.46 -3.89
CA SER A 96 30.42 -11.93 -4.25
C SER A 96 29.24 -12.76 -3.71
N LEU A 97 29.46 -14.01 -3.32
CA LEU A 97 28.44 -14.93 -2.81
C LEU A 97 28.72 -15.42 -1.38
N SER A 98 29.79 -14.93 -0.76
CA SER A 98 30.23 -15.36 0.58
C SER A 98 29.33 -14.87 1.72
N SER A 99 28.64 -13.76 1.52
CA SER A 99 27.68 -13.18 2.44
C SER A 99 26.42 -12.83 1.66
N PRO A 100 25.26 -12.78 2.33
CA PRO A 100 24.04 -12.30 1.69
C PRO A 100 24.23 -10.90 1.11
N PRO A 101 23.47 -10.52 0.07
CA PRO A 101 23.59 -9.21 -0.55
C PRO A 101 23.07 -8.06 0.34
N TRP A 102 22.36 -8.38 1.43
CA TRP A 102 21.86 -7.39 2.40
C TRP A 102 22.87 -7.16 3.53
N PRO A 103 22.92 -5.93 4.09
CA PRO A 103 23.79 -5.63 5.21
C PRO A 103 23.40 -6.45 6.43
N GLU A 104 24.41 -6.90 7.19
CA GLU A 104 24.20 -7.50 8.50
C GLU A 104 23.80 -6.40 9.49
N VAL A 105 22.63 -6.56 10.11
CA VAL A 105 22.08 -5.60 11.08
C VAL A 105 22.15 -6.21 12.47
N VAL A 106 22.84 -5.53 13.39
CA VAL A 106 22.89 -5.92 14.80
C VAL A 106 21.77 -5.21 15.54
N VAL A 107 20.94 -5.98 16.25
CA VAL A 107 19.85 -5.45 17.08
C VAL A 107 20.44 -5.00 18.43
N PRO A 108 20.01 -3.85 18.99
CA PRO A 108 20.43 -3.42 20.32
C PRO A 108 20.09 -4.40 21.44
N ASP A 109 20.71 -4.21 22.61
CA ASP A 109 20.46 -5.02 23.79
C ASP A 109 19.03 -4.80 24.34
N PRO A 110 18.30 -5.86 24.73
CA PRO A 110 16.88 -5.76 25.09
C PRO A 110 16.62 -4.90 26.34
N VAL A 111 17.61 -4.79 27.24
CA VAL A 111 17.50 -3.97 28.46
C VAL A 111 17.57 -2.48 28.13
N GLU A 112 18.41 -2.09 27.17
CA GLU A 112 18.54 -0.70 26.73
C GLU A 112 17.31 -0.27 25.92
N GLU A 113 16.81 -1.15 25.04
CA GLU A 113 15.57 -0.92 24.29
C GLU A 113 14.37 -0.71 25.22
N ALA A 114 14.23 -1.53 26.28
CA ALA A 114 13.13 -1.39 27.23
C ALA A 114 13.15 -0.02 27.94
N ARG A 115 14.33 0.49 28.30
CA ARG A 115 14.49 1.83 28.89
C ARG A 115 14.12 2.92 27.87
N HIS A 116 14.62 2.80 26.65
CA HIS A 116 14.30 3.74 25.58
C HIS A 116 12.80 3.80 25.29
N HIS A 117 12.13 2.64 25.21
CA HIS A 117 10.68 2.56 25.01
C HIS A 117 9.91 3.25 26.15
N ALA A 118 10.28 3.00 27.40
CA ALA A 118 9.64 3.63 28.56
C ALA A 118 9.80 5.17 28.54
N GLU A 119 10.96 5.68 28.17
CA GLU A 119 11.20 7.12 28.03
C GLU A 119 10.33 7.74 26.92
N VAL A 120 10.22 7.08 25.77
CA VAL A 120 9.38 7.55 24.65
C VAL A 120 7.90 7.56 25.05
N VAL A 121 7.42 6.51 25.72
CA VAL A 121 6.04 6.43 26.23
C VAL A 121 5.77 7.56 27.24
N GLY A 122 6.71 7.82 28.15
CA GLY A 122 6.62 8.92 29.10
C GLY A 122 6.52 10.30 28.43
N LYS A 123 7.30 10.54 27.36
CA LYS A 123 7.23 11.78 26.56
C LYS A 123 5.86 11.94 25.89
N VAL A 124 5.35 10.89 25.26
CA VAL A 124 4.04 10.90 24.58
C VAL A 124 2.91 11.12 25.60
N ASN A 125 2.95 10.46 26.75
CA ASN A 125 1.98 10.67 27.81
C ASN A 125 1.99 12.13 28.31
N GLY A 126 3.18 12.73 28.42
CA GLY A 126 3.33 14.15 28.72
C GLY A 126 2.73 15.09 27.66
N LEU A 127 2.81 14.76 26.37
CA LEU A 127 2.16 15.52 25.29
C LEU A 127 0.63 15.43 25.36
N ILE A 128 0.10 14.22 25.59
CA ILE A 128 -1.34 13.97 25.73
C ILE A 128 -1.91 14.70 26.94
N ALA A 129 -1.24 14.61 28.10
CA ALA A 129 -1.67 15.27 29.34
C ALA A 129 -1.71 16.81 29.20
N ARG A 130 -0.78 17.37 28.42
CA ARG A 130 -0.75 18.82 28.12
C ARG A 130 -1.78 19.24 27.07
N GLY A 131 -2.45 18.29 26.41
CA GLY A 131 -3.38 18.59 25.30
C GLY A 131 -2.68 19.14 24.06
N ARG A 132 -1.37 18.94 23.91
CA ARG A 132 -0.58 19.42 22.77
C ARG A 132 -0.64 18.41 21.64
N TYR A 133 -1.82 18.25 21.07
CA TYR A 133 -2.03 17.46 19.86
C TYR A 133 -2.97 18.21 18.92
N GLY A 134 -2.72 18.09 17.62
CA GLY A 134 -3.56 18.66 16.57
C GLY A 134 -4.84 17.86 16.36
N ARG A 135 -5.32 17.84 15.12
CA ARG A 135 -6.52 17.09 14.76
C ARG A 135 -6.23 15.58 14.80
N LEU A 136 -7.00 14.84 15.58
CA LEU A 136 -6.87 13.40 15.68
C LEU A 136 -7.59 12.69 14.53
N PHE A 137 -7.01 11.56 14.11
CA PHE A 137 -7.68 10.58 13.27
C PHE A 137 -7.63 9.21 13.93
N ALA A 138 -8.61 8.37 13.63
CA ALA A 138 -8.68 7.02 14.14
C ALA A 138 -8.99 6.02 13.02
N VAL A 139 -8.59 4.76 13.22
CA VAL A 139 -9.07 3.64 12.42
C VAL A 139 -9.99 2.81 13.30
N VAL A 140 -11.27 2.79 12.91
CA VAL A 140 -12.33 2.12 13.67
C VAL A 140 -12.83 0.93 12.88
N HIS A 141 -13.00 -0.20 13.56
CA HIS A 141 -13.65 -1.37 12.98
C HIS A 141 -15.13 -1.38 13.33
N PHE A 142 -15.98 -1.08 12.35
CA PHE A 142 -17.42 -1.00 12.52
C PHE A 142 -18.14 -1.65 11.34
N ALA A 143 -19.22 -2.38 11.64
CA ALA A 143 -20.00 -3.13 10.64
C ALA A 143 -19.13 -4.01 9.71
N SER A 144 -18.12 -4.70 10.28
CA SER A 144 -17.18 -5.58 9.56
C SER A 144 -16.25 -4.88 8.55
N HIS A 145 -16.20 -3.55 8.57
CA HIS A 145 -15.30 -2.74 7.77
C HIS A 145 -14.40 -1.88 8.67
N GLN A 146 -13.21 -1.55 8.17
CA GLN A 146 -12.32 -0.61 8.81
C GLN A 146 -12.48 0.76 8.15
N TRP A 147 -12.67 1.77 8.98
CA TRP A 147 -12.90 3.14 8.54
C TRP A 147 -11.78 4.03 9.08
N LYS A 148 -11.12 4.78 8.20
CA LYS A 148 -10.27 5.91 8.61
C LYS A 148 -11.20 7.10 8.83
N VAL A 149 -11.22 7.61 10.06
CA VAL A 149 -12.16 8.63 10.49
C VAL A 149 -11.44 9.79 11.16
N THR A 150 -11.93 10.99 10.94
CA THR A 150 -11.55 12.19 11.69
C THR A 150 -12.79 12.80 12.36
N SER A 151 -12.60 13.81 13.21
CA SER A 151 -13.72 14.55 13.78
C SER A 151 -14.57 15.19 12.67
N GLU A 152 -15.88 15.15 12.82
CA GLU A 152 -16.91 15.72 11.93
C GLU A 152 -17.13 15.00 10.59
N ASP A 153 -16.44 13.89 10.34
CA ASP A 153 -16.61 13.11 9.11
C ASP A 153 -17.95 12.36 9.08
N LEU A 154 -18.42 12.12 7.85
CA LEU A 154 -19.60 11.31 7.56
C LEU A 154 -19.20 9.92 7.06
N ILE A 155 -19.86 8.89 7.59
CA ILE A 155 -19.64 7.49 7.23
C ILE A 155 -20.98 6.90 6.80
N LEU A 156 -20.99 6.29 5.62
CA LEU A 156 -22.15 5.56 5.11
C LEU A 156 -21.97 4.07 5.38
N ILE A 157 -23.01 3.45 5.96
CA ILE A 157 -22.98 2.07 6.43
C ILE A 157 -24.12 1.30 5.80
N GLU A 158 -23.81 0.18 5.16
CA GLU A 158 -24.78 -0.67 4.46
C GLU A 158 -25.55 -1.63 5.38
N ASN A 159 -25.86 -1.20 6.62
CA ASN A 159 -26.61 -1.99 7.59
C ASN A 159 -27.75 -1.15 8.20
N LYS A 160 -28.82 -1.85 8.62
CA LYS A 160 -29.82 -1.25 9.52
C LYS A 160 -29.26 -1.24 10.94
N LEU A 161 -29.27 -0.07 11.56
CA LEU A 161 -29.01 0.08 12.99
C LEU A 161 -30.33 0.34 13.72
N ASP A 162 -30.57 -0.36 14.83
CA ASP A 162 -31.77 -0.22 15.68
C ASP A 162 -31.65 0.95 16.67
N VAL A 163 -31.08 2.06 16.22
CA VAL A 163 -30.78 3.27 17.01
C VAL A 163 -31.54 4.44 16.38
N ALA A 164 -32.19 5.31 17.15
CA ALA A 164 -32.97 6.41 16.57
C ALA A 164 -32.06 7.47 15.91
N CYS A 165 -32.58 8.20 14.92
CA CYS A 165 -31.86 9.33 14.36
C CYS A 165 -31.65 10.41 15.43
N GLY A 166 -30.42 10.93 15.55
CA GLY A 166 -30.02 11.89 16.57
C GLY A 166 -29.36 11.27 17.82
N GLU A 167 -29.45 9.96 18.01
CA GLU A 167 -28.81 9.29 19.15
C GLU A 167 -27.29 9.19 19.00
N ARG A 168 -26.59 9.23 20.14
CA ARG A 168 -25.13 9.14 20.23
C ARG A 168 -24.70 7.71 20.51
N ILE A 169 -23.79 7.19 19.70
CA ILE A 169 -23.19 5.87 19.81
C ILE A 169 -21.71 6.01 20.13
N ARG A 170 -21.21 5.19 21.06
CA ARG A 170 -19.77 5.05 21.30
C ARG A 170 -19.21 3.90 20.47
N LEU A 171 -18.19 4.17 19.66
CA LEU A 171 -17.52 3.16 18.85
C LEU A 171 -16.39 2.53 19.66
N GLU A 172 -16.61 1.29 20.13
CA GLU A 172 -15.67 0.63 21.04
C GLU A 172 -14.41 0.08 20.36
N LYS A 173 -14.53 -0.40 19.12
CA LYS A 173 -13.47 -1.14 18.44
C LYS A 173 -12.57 -0.19 17.65
N VAL A 174 -11.62 0.43 18.34
CA VAL A 174 -10.59 1.30 17.74
C VAL A 174 -9.27 0.54 17.65
N LEU A 175 -8.66 0.55 16.46
CA LEU A 175 -7.40 -0.16 16.18
C LEU A 175 -6.21 0.78 16.30
N LEU A 176 -6.37 2.01 15.82
CA LEU A 176 -5.31 3.00 15.69
C LEU A 176 -5.87 4.37 16.02
N VAL A 177 -5.10 5.19 16.72
CA VAL A 177 -5.31 6.64 16.81
C VAL A 177 -4.03 7.36 16.46
N GLY A 178 -4.11 8.37 15.61
CA GLY A 178 -2.97 9.17 15.20
C GLY A 178 -3.22 10.66 15.43
N ALA A 179 -2.15 11.33 15.84
CA ALA A 179 -1.98 12.77 15.80
C ALA A 179 -0.89 13.10 14.77
N ASP A 180 -0.49 14.38 14.70
CA ASP A 180 0.58 14.82 13.81
C ASP A 180 1.95 14.27 14.23
N ASP A 181 2.23 14.25 15.54
CA ASP A 181 3.55 13.88 16.09
C ASP A 181 3.66 12.42 16.55
N PHE A 182 2.53 11.78 16.91
CA PHE A 182 2.52 10.44 17.50
C PHE A 182 1.37 9.58 17.00
N THR A 183 1.55 8.27 17.06
CA THR A 183 0.52 7.29 16.72
C THR A 183 0.45 6.20 17.78
N LEU A 184 -0.77 5.81 18.13
CA LEU A 184 -1.09 4.75 19.08
C LEU A 184 -1.67 3.58 18.28
N LEU A 185 -1.02 2.42 18.38
CA LEU A 185 -1.40 1.19 17.69
C LEU A 185 -1.84 0.13 18.70
N GLY A 186 -3.03 -0.43 18.50
CA GLY A 186 -3.56 -1.52 19.30
C GLY A 186 -2.95 -2.89 18.95
N ARG A 187 -3.13 -3.85 19.84
CA ARG A 187 -2.73 -5.26 19.65
C ARG A 187 -3.87 -6.22 20.00
N PRO A 188 -4.88 -6.41 19.13
CA PRO A 188 -5.18 -5.66 17.90
C PRO A 188 -6.03 -4.39 18.14
N LEU A 189 -6.66 -4.24 19.30
CA LEU A 189 -7.49 -3.09 19.67
C LEU A 189 -6.79 -2.24 20.72
N LEU A 190 -7.16 -0.96 20.79
CA LEU A 190 -6.80 -0.07 21.89
C LEU A 190 -7.75 -0.25 23.07
N GLY A 191 -7.27 0.09 24.28
CA GLY A 191 -8.09 0.03 25.50
C GLY A 191 -9.26 1.03 25.46
N LYS A 192 -10.41 0.62 26.02
CA LYS A 192 -11.62 1.46 26.09
C LYS A 192 -11.43 2.74 26.92
N ASP A 193 -10.56 2.67 27.92
CA ASP A 193 -10.26 3.80 28.80
C ASP A 193 -9.33 4.82 28.12
N LEU A 194 -8.53 4.37 27.16
CA LEU A 194 -7.54 5.18 26.46
C LEU A 194 -8.19 6.05 25.38
N VAL A 195 -9.15 5.49 24.62
CA VAL A 195 -9.74 6.16 23.46
C VAL A 195 -11.26 6.08 23.50
N GLN A 196 -11.91 7.23 23.33
CA GLN A 196 -13.35 7.34 23.20
C GLN A 196 -13.72 8.03 21.89
N VAL A 197 -14.32 7.25 20.97
CA VAL A 197 -14.86 7.77 19.71
C VAL A 197 -16.39 7.82 19.80
N GLU A 198 -16.94 9.01 19.64
CA GLU A 198 -18.38 9.24 19.67
C GLU A 198 -18.91 9.60 18.30
N ALA A 199 -20.00 8.96 17.90
CA ALA A 199 -20.70 9.18 16.65
C ALA A 199 -22.19 9.44 16.88
N THR A 200 -22.84 10.13 15.97
CA THR A 200 -24.29 10.34 15.98
C THR A 200 -24.90 9.79 14.70
N VAL A 201 -26.07 9.15 14.82
CA VAL A 201 -26.86 8.74 13.66
C VAL A 201 -27.54 9.98 13.07
N ILE A 202 -27.27 10.32 11.82
CA ILE A 202 -27.95 11.44 11.16
C ILE A 202 -29.24 10.95 10.52
N GLU A 203 -29.10 10.04 9.56
CA GLU A 203 -30.20 9.58 8.72
C GLU A 203 -30.12 8.09 8.45
N LYS A 204 -31.28 7.52 8.16
CA LYS A 204 -31.45 6.16 7.67
C LYS A 204 -32.09 6.24 6.30
N THR A 205 -31.37 5.79 5.29
CA THR A 205 -31.74 5.89 3.90
C THR A 205 -31.79 4.52 3.26
N GLU A 206 -32.27 4.45 2.03
CA GLU A 206 -32.17 3.26 1.20
C GLU A 206 -31.18 3.53 0.07
N SER A 207 -30.45 2.50 -0.35
CA SER A 207 -29.50 2.61 -1.43
C SER A 207 -30.21 2.91 -2.75
N TRP A 208 -29.46 3.41 -3.72
CA TRP A 208 -29.93 3.40 -5.09
C TRP A 208 -30.28 1.95 -5.53
N PRO A 209 -31.33 1.76 -6.35
CA PRO A 209 -31.79 0.43 -6.73
C PRO A 209 -30.77 -0.28 -7.63
N LYS A 210 -30.12 -1.30 -7.08
CA LYS A 210 -29.14 -2.11 -7.80
C LYS A 210 -29.83 -3.20 -8.60
N ILE A 211 -29.61 -3.19 -9.92
CA ILE A 211 -30.18 -4.20 -10.83
C ILE A 211 -29.23 -5.39 -10.93
N ASN A 212 -29.68 -6.56 -10.46
CA ASN A 212 -29.01 -7.84 -10.64
C ASN A 212 -29.71 -8.64 -11.75
N MET A 213 -29.09 -8.71 -12.92
CA MET A 213 -29.60 -9.40 -14.09
C MET A 213 -28.81 -10.68 -14.35
N ARG A 214 -29.48 -11.84 -14.28
CA ARG A 214 -28.90 -13.15 -14.62
C ARG A 214 -29.42 -13.60 -15.97
N PHE A 215 -28.53 -13.96 -16.87
CA PHE A 215 -28.86 -14.39 -18.22
C PHE A 215 -28.04 -15.62 -18.62
N LYS A 216 -28.68 -16.63 -19.22
CA LYS A 216 -27.99 -17.76 -19.88
C LYS A 216 -28.43 -17.85 -21.34
N LYS A 217 -27.44 -17.77 -22.24
CA LYS A 217 -27.64 -17.82 -23.70
C LYS A 217 -28.28 -19.15 -24.12
N ARG A 218 -29.24 -19.11 -25.05
CA ARG A 218 -29.94 -20.28 -25.63
C ARG A 218 -30.61 -21.23 -24.61
N LYS A 219 -30.81 -20.78 -23.36
CA LYS A 219 -31.48 -21.56 -22.30
C LYS A 219 -32.79 -20.92 -21.84
N ASN A 220 -33.29 -19.91 -22.58
CA ASN A 220 -34.44 -19.08 -22.20
C ASN A 220 -34.42 -18.61 -20.72
N TYR A 221 -33.24 -18.42 -20.16
CA TYR A 221 -33.06 -18.07 -18.76
C TYR A 221 -32.64 -16.62 -18.69
N LYS A 222 -33.56 -15.77 -18.26
CA LYS A 222 -33.37 -14.33 -18.05
C LYS A 222 -34.14 -13.93 -16.79
N ARG A 223 -33.44 -13.49 -15.73
CA ARG A 223 -34.03 -13.11 -14.44
C ARG A 223 -33.47 -11.76 -14.01
N LYS A 224 -34.33 -10.77 -13.79
CA LYS A 224 -33.98 -9.44 -13.26
C LYS A 224 -34.46 -9.37 -11.81
N ARG A 225 -33.56 -9.00 -10.89
CA ARG A 225 -33.89 -8.68 -9.50
C ARG A 225 -33.41 -7.26 -9.21
N ILE A 226 -34.28 -6.43 -8.66
CA ILE A 226 -33.89 -5.11 -8.15
C ILE A 226 -33.64 -5.29 -6.65
N ILE A 227 -32.47 -4.84 -6.19
CA ILE A 227 -32.03 -4.96 -4.80
C ILE A 227 -31.81 -3.55 -4.30
N VAL A 228 -32.50 -3.20 -3.22
CA VAL A 228 -32.34 -1.96 -2.48
C VAL A 228 -31.86 -2.35 -1.09
N SER A 229 -30.66 -1.91 -0.72
CA SER A 229 -30.12 -2.16 0.61
C SER A 229 -30.40 -0.98 1.54
N PRO A 230 -30.71 -1.23 2.81
CA PRO A 230 -30.81 -0.17 3.80
C PRO A 230 -29.43 0.41 4.10
N GLN A 231 -29.38 1.71 4.32
CA GLN A 231 -28.17 2.45 4.62
C GLN A 231 -28.39 3.34 5.86
N THR A 232 -27.33 3.54 6.64
CA THR A 232 -27.33 4.46 7.77
C THR A 232 -26.13 5.39 7.64
N VAL A 233 -26.34 6.69 7.82
CA VAL A 233 -25.29 7.69 7.82
C VAL A 233 -24.95 8.06 9.25
N LEU A 234 -23.70 7.86 9.64
CA LEU A 234 -23.14 8.29 10.92
C LEU A 234 -22.27 9.52 10.72
N ARG A 235 -22.30 10.43 11.68
CA ARG A 235 -21.31 11.51 11.82
C ARG A 235 -20.43 11.26 13.02
N ILE A 236 -19.12 11.36 12.84
CA ILE A 236 -18.18 11.31 13.96
C ILE A 236 -18.19 12.68 14.63
N ASN A 237 -18.47 12.72 15.93
CA ASN A 237 -18.48 13.99 16.67
C ASN A 237 -17.08 14.32 17.15
N THR A 238 -16.56 13.49 18.04
CA THR A 238 -15.29 13.73 18.73
C THR A 238 -14.51 12.44 18.93
N ILE A 239 -13.20 12.54 18.84
CA ILE A 239 -12.24 11.51 19.20
C ILE A 239 -11.48 12.05 20.41
N LYS A 240 -11.61 11.39 21.56
CA LYS A 240 -10.94 11.77 22.82
C LYS A 240 -9.91 10.73 23.20
N ILE A 241 -8.79 11.19 23.75
CA ILE A 241 -7.70 10.35 24.28
C ILE A 241 -7.50 10.69 25.76
N ALA A 242 -7.34 9.68 26.60
CA ALA A 242 -6.96 9.83 28.01
C ALA A 242 -5.45 9.61 28.22
N PRO A 243 -4.81 10.31 29.16
CA PRO A 243 -3.39 10.10 29.50
C PRO A 243 -3.21 8.88 30.41
N CYS A 244 -3.50 7.69 29.90
CA CYS A 244 -3.36 6.42 30.64
C CYS A 244 -2.45 5.44 29.90
N LEU A 245 -1.28 5.92 29.48
CA LEU A 245 -0.21 5.09 28.93
C LEU A 245 0.67 4.59 30.07
N CYS A 246 0.72 3.26 30.25
CA CYS A 246 1.57 2.57 31.22
C CYS A 246 2.92 2.21 30.60
#